data_AF-A0A0X3TPG5-F1
#
_entry.id   AF-A0A0X3TPG5-F1
#
_cell.length_a   1.000
_cell.length_b   1.000
_cell.length_c   1.000
_cell.angle_alpha   90.00
_cell.angle_beta   90.00
_cell.angle_gamma   90.00
#
_symmetry.space_group_name_H-M   'P 1'
#
loop_
_entity.id
_entity.type
_entity.pdbx_description
1 polymer ?
#
loop_
_entity_poly.entity_id
_entity_poly.type
_entity_poly.pdbx_seq_one_letter_code
_entity_poly.pdbx_strand_id
1 'polypeptide(L)'
;MVVVTPSARADAGLVAETATCAGRLSAEVQHKWLMQAEDAIDTQRALEAMLLRLEALTGAQDTAALSLRIKAKHAHAMLLQRASFSQDVAQANRAASHARHLITQCERLVQGYLQATSS
;
A
#
# COMPACT_ATOMS: atom_id res chain seq x y z
N MET A 1 -7.80 34.73 -7.56
CA MET A 1 -7.21 33.52 -6.95
C MET A 1 -8.36 32.58 -6.64
N VAL A 2 -8.50 31.47 -7.36
CA VAL A 2 -9.59 30.50 -7.14
C VAL A 2 -9.07 29.47 -6.15
N VAL A 3 -9.66 29.43 -4.95
CA VAL A 3 -9.41 28.35 -3.99
C VAL A 3 -10.30 27.20 -4.39
N VAL A 4 -9.70 26.10 -4.85
CA VAL A 4 -10.44 24.85 -5.08
C VAL A 4 -10.57 24.15 -3.73
N THR A 5 -11.78 24.07 -3.20
CA THR A 5 -12.08 23.21 -2.06
C THR A 5 -12.40 21.79 -2.56
N PRO A 6 -11.71 20.76 -2.04
CA PRO A 6 -12.10 19.38 -2.34
C PRO A 6 -13.51 19.10 -1.81
N SER A 7 -14.24 18.23 -2.51
CA SER A 7 -15.55 17.78 -2.07
C SER A 7 -15.39 16.61 -1.10
N ALA A 8 -16.26 16.51 -0.08
CA ALA A 8 -16.23 15.43 0.90
C ALA A 8 -16.23 14.00 0.29
N ARG A 9 -16.80 13.81 -0.92
CA ARG A 9 -16.71 12.52 -1.64
C ARG A 9 -15.32 12.24 -2.20
N ALA A 10 -14.63 13.28 -2.69
CA ALA A 10 -13.25 13.16 -3.14
C ALA A 10 -12.34 12.83 -1.95
N ASP A 11 -12.57 13.46 -0.79
CA ASP A 11 -11.83 13.17 0.44
C ASP A 11 -12.03 11.71 0.90
N ALA A 12 -13.27 11.22 0.87
CA ALA A 12 -13.57 9.82 1.18
C ALA A 12 -12.88 8.84 0.19
N GLY A 13 -12.80 9.19 -1.09
CA GLY A 13 -12.07 8.42 -2.10
C GLY A 13 -10.57 8.36 -1.83
N LEU A 14 -9.97 9.51 -1.47
CA LEU A 14 -8.54 9.61 -1.12
C LEU A 14 -8.21 8.81 0.15
N VAL A 15 -9.07 8.88 1.17
CA VAL A 15 -8.93 8.06 2.39
C VAL A 15 -8.98 6.58 2.04
N ALA A 16 -9.95 6.15 1.23
CA ALA A 16 -10.11 4.75 0.87
C ALA A 16 -8.92 4.20 0.06
N GLU A 17 -8.41 4.98 -0.91
CA GLU A 17 -7.24 4.62 -1.70
C GLU A 17 -5.98 4.53 -0.83
N THR A 18 -5.73 5.54 -0.01
CA THR A 18 -4.56 5.61 0.88
C THR A 18 -4.61 4.47 1.91
N ALA A 19 -5.77 4.20 2.51
CA ALA A 19 -5.97 3.09 3.44
C ALA A 19 -5.74 1.71 2.78
N THR A 20 -6.25 1.54 1.56
CA THR A 20 -6.04 0.31 0.77
C THR A 20 -4.56 0.10 0.47
N CYS A 21 -3.86 1.15 0.05
CA CYS A 21 -2.44 1.10 -0.24
C CYS A 21 -1.58 0.84 1.00
N ALA A 22 -1.90 1.46 2.15
CA ALA A 22 -1.24 1.15 3.42
C ALA A 22 -1.41 -0.32 3.81
N GLY A 23 -2.59 -0.90 3.58
CA GLY A 23 -2.83 -2.33 3.79
C GLY A 23 -1.96 -3.23 2.92
N ARG A 24 -1.90 -2.94 1.60
CA ARG A 24 -1.09 -3.70 0.63
C ARG A 24 0.41 -3.63 0.96
N LEU A 25 0.94 -2.42 1.18
CA LEU A 25 2.35 -2.22 1.57
C LEU A 25 2.69 -2.94 2.88
N SER A 26 1.77 -2.97 3.84
CA SER A 26 1.98 -3.74 5.09
C SER A 26 2.10 -5.24 4.87
N ALA A 27 1.35 -5.82 3.93
CA ALA A 27 1.52 -7.22 3.54
C ALA A 27 2.83 -7.45 2.77
N GLU A 28 3.18 -6.54 1.88
CA GLU A 28 4.41 -6.61 1.08
C GLU A 28 5.66 -6.61 1.96
N VAL A 29 5.76 -5.68 2.93
CA VAL A 29 6.87 -5.62 3.90
C VAL A 29 7.03 -6.95 4.64
N GLN A 30 5.93 -7.47 5.18
CA GLN A 30 5.96 -8.73 5.93
C GLN A 30 6.43 -9.90 5.08
N HIS A 31 5.98 -9.95 3.83
CA HIS A 31 6.41 -10.96 2.88
C HIS A 31 7.89 -10.81 2.53
N LYS A 32 8.36 -9.59 2.24
CA LYS A 32 9.77 -9.33 1.93
C LYS A 32 10.69 -9.69 3.08
N TRP A 33 10.32 -9.42 4.32
CA TRP A 33 11.07 -9.90 5.49
C TRP A 33 11.08 -11.42 5.60
N LEU A 34 9.93 -12.09 5.39
CA LEU A 34 9.86 -13.55 5.38
C LEU A 34 10.78 -14.16 4.30
N MET A 35 10.83 -13.52 3.12
CA MET A 35 11.64 -13.95 1.99
C MET A 35 13.09 -13.44 2.05
N GLN A 36 13.47 -12.69 3.09
CA GLN A 36 14.79 -12.06 3.25
C GLN A 36 15.19 -11.22 2.02
N ALA A 37 14.24 -10.50 1.42
CA ALA A 37 14.48 -9.64 0.27
C ALA A 37 15.27 -8.39 0.66
N GLU A 38 16.27 -8.03 -0.13
CA GLU A 38 17.18 -6.90 0.11
C GLU A 38 16.44 -5.54 0.15
N ASP A 39 15.35 -5.41 -0.61
CA ASP A 39 14.57 -4.19 -0.78
C ASP A 39 13.41 -4.05 0.24
N ALA A 40 13.39 -4.88 1.29
CA ALA A 40 12.36 -4.82 2.33
C ALA A 40 12.33 -3.46 3.04
N ILE A 41 13.51 -2.84 3.25
CA ILE A 41 13.64 -1.52 3.86
C ILE A 41 13.02 -0.43 2.98
N ASP A 42 13.18 -0.50 1.67
CA ASP A 42 12.59 0.48 0.76
C ASP A 42 11.06 0.43 0.79
N THR A 43 10.51 -0.78 0.86
CA THR A 43 9.07 -1.00 0.98
C THR A 43 8.53 -0.53 2.34
N GLN A 44 9.32 -0.71 3.40
CA GLN A 44 9.00 -0.20 4.74
C GLN A 44 8.92 1.33 4.75
N ARG A 45 9.85 2.03 4.10
CA ARG A 45 9.79 3.50 3.95
C ARG A 45 8.54 3.95 3.19
N ALA A 46 8.15 3.22 2.14
CA ALA A 46 6.91 3.50 1.41
C ALA A 46 5.66 3.29 2.29
N LEU A 47 5.64 2.25 3.13
CA LEU A 47 4.58 2.03 4.12
C LEU A 47 4.48 3.19 5.12
N GLU A 48 5.60 3.62 5.70
CA GLU A 48 5.65 4.71 6.66
C GLU A 48 5.13 6.02 6.04
N ALA A 49 5.58 6.36 4.83
CA ALA A 49 5.08 7.51 4.09
C ALA A 49 3.56 7.44 3.82
N MET A 50 3.05 6.25 3.50
CA MET A 50 1.63 6.03 3.27
C MET A 50 0.79 6.20 4.54
N LEU A 51 1.31 5.75 5.69
CA LEU A 51 0.64 5.90 6.98
C LEU A 51 0.59 7.37 7.41
N LEU A 52 1.67 8.13 7.20
CA LEU A 52 1.69 9.58 7.46
C LEU A 52 0.69 10.32 6.56
N ARG A 53 0.62 9.94 5.27
CA ARG A 53 -0.39 10.47 4.36
C ARG A 53 -1.81 10.18 4.84
N LEU A 54 -2.07 8.95 5.32
CA LEU A 54 -3.38 8.58 5.83
C LEU A 54 -3.75 9.40 7.08
N GLU A 55 -2.82 9.52 8.02
CA GLU A 55 -2.99 10.33 9.23
C GLU A 55 -3.31 11.78 8.91
N ALA A 56 -2.67 12.36 7.89
CA ALA A 56 -2.97 13.73 7.43
C ALA A 56 -4.40 13.88 6.85
N LEU A 57 -4.98 12.80 6.31
CA LEU A 57 -6.34 12.82 5.74
C LEU A 57 -7.43 12.55 6.79
N THR A 58 -7.18 11.67 7.76
CA THR A 58 -8.20 11.19 8.70
C THR A 58 -8.02 11.68 10.13
N GLY A 59 -6.84 12.18 10.49
CA GLY A 59 -6.38 12.26 11.88
C GLY A 59 -6.04 10.87 12.45
N ALA A 60 -5.77 10.82 13.76
CA ALA A 60 -5.16 9.66 14.42
C ALA A 60 -6.08 8.41 14.51
N GLN A 61 -7.41 8.53 14.41
CA GLN A 61 -8.33 7.41 14.64
C GLN A 61 -9.53 7.39 13.69
N ASP A 62 -9.41 6.60 12.62
CA ASP A 62 -10.52 6.26 11.70
C ASP A 62 -10.68 4.74 11.59
N THR A 63 -11.80 4.23 12.13
CA THR A 63 -12.13 2.80 12.15
C THR A 63 -12.49 2.25 10.77
N ALA A 64 -13.07 3.06 9.88
CA ALA A 64 -13.35 2.67 8.51
C ALA A 64 -12.04 2.52 7.72
N ALA A 65 -11.12 3.47 7.87
CA ALA A 65 -9.78 3.37 7.29
C ALA A 65 -9.02 2.15 7.81
N LEU A 66 -9.09 1.86 9.11
CA LEU A 66 -8.49 0.65 9.69
C LEU A 66 -9.09 -0.64 9.11
N SER A 67 -10.42 -0.71 8.98
CA SER A 67 -11.10 -1.87 8.39
C SER A 67 -10.65 -2.11 6.95
N LEU A 68 -10.52 -1.04 6.15
CA LEU A 68 -10.01 -1.11 4.77
C LEU A 68 -8.57 -1.62 4.72
N ARG A 69 -7.70 -1.11 5.60
CA ARG A 69 -6.29 -1.57 5.71
C ARG A 69 -6.22 -3.06 5.99
N ILE A 70 -7.00 -3.56 6.96
CA ILE A 70 -7.00 -4.98 7.32
C ILE A 70 -7.45 -5.85 6.14
N LYS A 71 -8.56 -5.47 5.48
CA LYS A 71 -9.07 -6.20 4.31
C LYS A 71 -8.06 -6.21 3.16
N ALA A 72 -7.49 -5.05 2.83
CA ALA A 72 -6.51 -4.92 1.76
C ALA A 72 -5.22 -5.70 2.05
N LYS A 73 -4.74 -5.66 3.30
CA LYS A 73 -3.59 -6.45 3.76
C LYS A 73 -3.81 -7.94 3.56
N HIS A 74 -4.94 -8.46 4.03
CA HIS A 74 -5.26 -9.87 3.88
C HIS A 74 -5.35 -10.29 2.41
N ALA A 75 -6.03 -9.49 1.58
CA ALA A 75 -6.15 -9.77 0.14
C ALA A 75 -4.78 -9.78 -0.57
N HIS A 76 -3.90 -8.83 -0.24
CA HIS A 76 -2.56 -8.77 -0.83
C HIS A 76 -1.66 -9.91 -0.35
N ALA A 77 -1.72 -10.26 0.94
CA ALA A 77 -1.01 -11.42 1.48
C ALA A 77 -1.42 -12.73 0.76
N MET A 78 -2.70 -12.88 0.41
CA MET A 78 -3.18 -14.01 -0.39
C MET A 78 -2.65 -14.02 -1.83
N LEU A 79 -2.39 -12.86 -2.43
CA LEU A 79 -1.71 -12.79 -3.73
C LEU A 79 -0.25 -13.22 -3.60
N LEU A 80 0.46 -12.72 -2.58
CA LEU A 80 1.86 -13.05 -2.33
C LEU A 80 2.05 -14.53 -1.99
N GLN A 81 1.16 -15.12 -1.19
CA GLN A 81 1.19 -16.55 -0.91
C GLN A 81 1.04 -17.39 -2.18
N ARG A 82 0.12 -17.03 -3.08
CA ARG A 82 -0.03 -17.72 -4.37
C ARG A 82 1.17 -17.50 -5.28
N ALA A 83 1.74 -16.30 -5.28
CA ALA A 83 2.93 -15.97 -6.06
C ALA A 83 4.14 -16.81 -5.65
N SER A 84 4.32 -17.05 -4.35
CA SER A 84 5.54 -17.68 -3.81
C SER A 84 5.42 -19.18 -3.58
N PHE A 85 4.20 -19.71 -3.39
CA PHE A 85 4.00 -21.10 -2.94
C PHE A 85 3.02 -21.92 -3.77
N SER A 86 2.47 -21.40 -4.88
CA SER A 86 1.59 -22.19 -5.74
C SER A 86 2.38 -23.24 -6.54
N GLN A 87 1.80 -24.43 -6.70
CA GLN A 87 2.35 -25.49 -7.56
C GLN A 87 2.03 -25.25 -9.05
N ASP A 88 1.04 -24.42 -9.35
CA ASP A 88 0.73 -23.99 -10.71
C ASP A 88 1.58 -22.76 -11.05
N VAL A 89 2.58 -22.96 -11.89
CA VAL A 89 3.52 -21.92 -12.35
C VAL A 89 2.79 -20.76 -13.04
N ALA A 90 1.74 -21.03 -13.81
CA ALA A 90 0.99 -19.99 -14.49
C ALA A 90 0.19 -19.15 -13.49
N GLN A 91 -0.37 -19.78 -12.47
CA GLN A 91 -1.04 -19.07 -11.37
C GLN A 91 -0.05 -18.22 -10.57
N ALA A 92 1.11 -18.78 -10.22
CA ALA A 92 2.17 -18.08 -9.49
C ALA A 92 2.59 -16.80 -10.24
N ASN A 93 2.88 -16.93 -11.54
CA ASN A 93 3.29 -15.81 -12.39
C ASN A 93 2.21 -14.72 -12.50
N ARG A 94 0.94 -15.10 -12.65
CA ARG A 94 -0.17 -14.13 -12.68
C ARG A 94 -0.31 -13.41 -11.33
N ALA A 95 -0.23 -14.14 -10.23
CA ALA A 95 -0.32 -13.55 -8.89
C ALA A 95 0.85 -12.59 -8.62
N ALA A 96 2.08 -12.96 -8.99
CA ALA A 96 3.26 -12.12 -8.87
C ALA A 96 3.16 -10.84 -9.71
N SER A 97 2.73 -10.96 -10.97
CA SER A 97 2.50 -9.80 -11.83
C SER A 97 1.45 -8.85 -11.25
N HIS A 98 0.34 -9.39 -10.76
CA HIS A 98 -0.73 -8.60 -10.16
C HIS A 98 -0.27 -7.91 -8.86
N ALA A 99 0.41 -8.63 -7.96
CA ALA A 99 0.93 -8.07 -6.72
C ALA A 99 1.88 -6.90 -6.98
N ARG A 100 2.85 -7.08 -7.90
CA ARG A 100 3.77 -6.01 -8.31
C ARG A 100 3.05 -4.78 -8.86
N HIS A 101 2.06 -4.99 -9.74
CA HIS A 101 1.29 -3.88 -10.30
C HIS A 101 0.59 -3.05 -9.21
N LEU A 102 -0.03 -3.71 -8.23
CA LEU A 102 -0.73 -3.03 -7.13
C LEU A 102 0.24 -2.26 -6.23
N ILE A 103 1.43 -2.79 -5.97
CA ILE A 103 2.44 -2.10 -5.15
C ILE A 103 3.04 -0.91 -5.89
N THR A 104 3.39 -1.05 -7.17
CA THR A 104 3.87 0.08 -7.98
C THR A 104 2.83 1.21 -8.09
N GLN A 105 1.53 0.88 -8.10
CA GLN A 105 0.48 1.90 -8.00
C GLN A 105 0.54 2.65 -6.67
N CYS A 106 0.68 1.93 -5.57
CA CYS A 106 0.73 2.53 -4.23
C CYS A 106 2.00 3.35 -4.00
N GLU A 107 3.17 2.87 -4.42
CA GLU A 107 4.44 3.60 -4.27
C GLU A 107 4.41 4.96 -4.98
N ARG A 108 3.75 5.05 -6.14
CA ARG A 108 3.59 6.32 -6.87
C ARG A 108 2.84 7.39 -6.06
N LEU A 109 1.94 7.02 -5.16
CA LEU A 109 1.20 7.98 -4.32
C LEU A 109 2.08 8.66 -3.25
N VAL A 110 3.24 8.08 -2.94
CA VAL A 110 4.19 8.57 -1.93
C VAL A 110 5.56 8.89 -2.50
N GLN A 111 5.75 8.79 -3.81
CA GLN A 111 7.05 9.01 -4.46
C GLN A 111 7.63 10.39 -4.15
N GLY A 112 6.81 11.44 -4.13
CA GLY A 112 7.25 12.79 -3.76
C GLY A 112 7.75 12.89 -2.30
N TYR A 113 7.16 12.11 -1.39
CA TYR A 113 7.63 12.04 0.01
C TYR A 113 8.99 11.33 0.09
N LEU A 114 9.11 10.18 -0.59
CA LEU A 114 10.34 9.38 -0.59
C LEU A 114 11.54 10.15 -1.13
N GLN A 115 11.34 10.97 -2.17
CA GLN A 115 12.36 11.84 -2.75
C GLN A 115 12.82 12.94 -1.79
N ALA A 116 11.87 13.53 -1.04
CA ALA A 116 12.18 14.60 -0.09
C ALA A 116 12.99 14.12 1.12
N THR A 117 12.87 12.85 1.50
CA THR A 117 13.56 12.26 2.66
C THR A 117 14.88 11.55 2.33
N SER A 118 15.30 11.57 1.06
CA SER A 118 16.55 10.93 0.60
C SER A 118 17.76 11.88 0.48
N SER A 119 17.62 13.12 0.94
CA SER A 119 18.68 14.14 1.05
C SER A 119 19.16 14.30 2.49
#